data_AF-A0A7J7YCQ2-F1
#
_entry.id   AF-A0A7J7YCQ2-F1
#
_cell.length_a   1.000
_cell.length_b   1.000
_cell.length_c   1.000
_cell.angle_alpha   90.00
_cell.angle_beta   90.00
_cell.angle_gamma   90.00
#
_symmetry.space_group_name_H-M   'P 1'
#
loop_
_entity.id
_entity.type
_entity.pdbx_description
1 polymer ?
#
loop_
_entity_poly.entity_id
_entity_poly.type
_entity_poly.pdbx_seq_one_letter_code
_entity_poly.pdbx_strand_id
1 'polypeptide(L)'
;MWRSQGLNLKRASHISDSIASHIQEMYSQTEPKMQSLVQWGLDSYEFLQNAPPGFFPRLGVIGFAGIVGLLLARGSKIKKLVYPPGFMGLAASLYYPQQAIVFVQVSGEKLYDWGLRGYIVVEDLWKENFQKPGNVKNSSGNK
;
A
#
# COMPACT_ATOMS: atom_id res chain seq x y z
N MET A 1 23.33 -43.83 32.36
CA MET A 1 22.14 -43.04 31.99
C MET A 1 22.31 -41.53 32.25
N TRP A 2 22.78 -41.09 33.43
CA TRP A 2 22.95 -39.67 33.80
C TRP A 2 23.97 -38.84 32.98
N ARG A 3 25.06 -39.45 32.49
CA ARG A 3 26.04 -38.73 31.64
C ARG A 3 25.49 -38.33 30.25
N SER A 4 24.45 -39.01 29.78
CA SER A 4 23.87 -38.73 28.46
C SER A 4 22.96 -37.49 28.44
N GLN A 5 22.37 -37.14 29.60
CA GLN A 5 21.49 -35.96 29.72
C GLN A 5 22.30 -34.66 29.83
N GLY A 6 23.42 -34.66 30.55
CA GLY A 6 24.30 -33.48 30.65
C GLY A 6 24.96 -33.08 29.33
N LEU A 7 25.21 -34.04 28.44
CA LEU A 7 25.75 -33.77 27.10
C LEU A 7 24.73 -33.11 26.16
N ASN A 8 23.43 -33.45 26.31
CA ASN A 8 22.35 -32.84 25.54
C ASN A 8 22.09 -31.38 25.96
N LEU A 9 22.17 -31.08 27.26
CA LEU A 9 22.03 -29.72 27.78
C LEU A 9 23.16 -28.78 27.32
N LYS A 10 24.40 -29.28 27.27
CA LYS A 10 25.54 -28.52 26.70
C LYS A 10 25.39 -28.29 25.21
N ARG A 11 24.84 -29.25 24.47
CA ARG A 11 24.55 -29.09 23.04
C ARG A 11 23.42 -28.07 22.80
N ALA A 12 22.37 -28.11 23.62
CA ALA A 12 21.25 -27.18 23.52
C ALA A 12 21.65 -25.72 23.79
N SER A 13 22.45 -25.49 24.83
CA SER A 13 23.00 -24.14 25.15
C SER A 13 23.92 -23.62 24.05
N HIS A 14 24.82 -24.46 23.54
CA HIS A 14 25.74 -24.05 22.48
C HIS A 14 25.03 -23.74 21.14
N ILE A 15 23.90 -24.41 20.87
CA ILE A 15 23.05 -24.12 19.71
C ILE A 15 22.29 -22.80 19.92
N SER A 16 21.74 -22.54 21.11
CA SER A 16 21.06 -21.27 21.38
C SER A 16 22.02 -20.08 21.26
N ASP A 17 23.24 -20.19 21.76
CA ASP A 17 24.26 -19.14 21.66
C ASP A 17 24.70 -18.91 20.19
N SER A 18 24.80 -19.99 19.41
CA SER A 18 25.10 -19.91 17.97
C SER A 18 23.97 -19.27 17.16
N ILE A 19 22.71 -19.52 17.52
CA ILE A 19 21.55 -18.91 16.83
C ILE A 19 21.42 -17.44 17.23
N ALA A 20 21.61 -17.12 18.51
CA ALA A 20 21.58 -15.75 19.00
C ALA A 20 22.63 -14.87 18.31
N SER A 21 23.87 -15.37 18.17
CA SER A 21 24.94 -14.66 17.47
C SER A 21 24.65 -14.44 15.98
N HIS A 22 24.11 -15.44 15.26
CA HIS A 22 23.70 -15.27 13.86
C HIS A 22 22.58 -14.22 13.69
N ILE A 23 21.60 -14.20 14.60
CA ILE A 23 20.54 -13.19 14.57
C ILE A 23 21.12 -11.80 14.85
N GLN A 24 22.05 -11.68 15.80
CA GLN A 24 22.71 -10.40 16.12
C GLN A 24 23.55 -9.86 14.96
N GLU A 25 24.24 -10.74 14.25
CA GLU A 25 25.04 -10.37 13.08
C GLU A 25 24.15 -9.89 11.92
N MET A 26 23.04 -10.59 11.66
CA MET A 26 22.06 -10.20 10.64
C MET A 26 21.36 -8.88 10.99
N TYR A 27 21.04 -8.65 12.27
CA TYR A 27 20.52 -7.39 12.75
C TYR A 27 21.54 -6.26 12.56
N SER A 28 22.80 -6.47 12.98
CA SER A 28 23.87 -5.46 12.84
C SER A 28 24.12 -5.08 11.37
N GLN A 29 23.94 -6.02 10.44
CA GLN A 29 24.10 -5.76 9.00
C GLN A 29 22.88 -5.06 8.36
N THR A 30 21.69 -5.21 8.94
CA THR A 30 20.46 -4.61 8.40
C THR A 30 20.08 -3.30 9.08
N GLU A 31 20.55 -3.05 10.30
CA GLU A 31 20.39 -1.81 11.05
C GLU A 31 20.86 -0.56 10.25
N PRO A 32 22.07 -0.51 9.65
CA PRO A 32 22.50 0.67 8.90
C PRO A 32 21.69 0.89 7.62
N LYS A 33 21.18 -0.19 7.00
CA LYS A 33 20.30 -0.08 5.83
C LYS A 33 18.94 0.47 6.21
N MET A 34 18.37 0.03 7.32
CA MET A 34 17.10 0.56 7.80
C MET A 34 17.23 2.01 8.27
N GLN A 35 18.28 2.35 9.00
CA GLN A 35 18.58 3.73 9.38
C GLN A 35 18.78 4.61 8.15
N SER A 36 19.50 4.15 7.13
CA SER A 36 19.66 4.88 5.86
C SER A 36 18.35 5.03 5.11
N LEU A 37 17.46 4.02 5.14
CA LEU A 37 16.15 4.08 4.47
C LEU A 37 15.19 5.03 5.20
N VAL A 38 15.21 5.02 6.53
CA VAL A 38 14.43 5.93 7.38
C VAL A 38 14.95 7.35 7.23
N GLN A 39 16.27 7.55 7.20
CA GLN A 39 16.87 8.85 6.96
C GLN A 39 16.54 9.35 5.54
N TRP A 40 16.68 8.52 4.51
CA TRP A 40 16.29 8.86 3.14
C TRP A 40 14.79 9.17 3.02
N GLY A 41 13.96 8.44 3.75
CA GLY A 41 12.52 8.67 3.82
C GLY A 41 12.15 9.96 4.54
N LEU A 42 12.79 10.27 5.67
CA LEU A 42 12.60 11.53 6.40
C LEU A 42 13.11 12.73 5.61
N ASP A 43 14.28 12.59 4.98
CA ASP A 43 14.85 13.62 4.11
C ASP A 43 13.90 13.86 2.92
N SER A 44 13.45 12.79 2.26
CA SER A 44 12.42 12.87 1.21
C SER A 44 11.10 13.47 1.71
N TYR A 45 10.69 13.18 2.95
CA TYR A 45 9.45 13.71 3.54
C TYR A 45 9.57 15.18 3.91
N GLU A 46 10.71 15.63 4.43
CA GLU A 46 11.01 17.04 4.71
C GLU A 46 11.12 17.84 3.41
N PHE A 47 11.68 17.23 2.35
CA PHE A 47 11.65 17.75 0.98
C PHE A 47 10.23 17.81 0.41
N LEU A 48 9.35 16.87 0.77
CA LEU A 48 7.93 16.87 0.39
C LEU A 48 7.10 17.88 1.17
N GLN A 49 7.41 18.08 2.45
CA GLN A 49 6.71 19.01 3.34
C GLN A 49 7.03 20.47 3.00
N ASN A 50 8.22 20.74 2.44
CA ASN A 50 8.62 22.05 1.92
C ASN A 50 8.45 22.20 0.39
N ALA A 51 7.75 21.28 -0.28
CA ALA A 51 7.77 21.21 -1.73
C ALA A 51 6.98 22.35 -2.42
N PRO A 52 7.60 23.13 -3.34
CA PRO A 52 6.88 24.05 -4.23
C PRO A 52 5.90 23.26 -5.14
N PRO A 53 4.84 23.90 -5.67
CA PRO A 53 3.61 23.27 -6.22
C PRO A 53 3.73 22.27 -7.39
N GLY A 54 4.92 21.80 -7.75
CA GLY A 54 5.19 20.87 -8.86
C GLY A 54 5.67 19.46 -8.48
N PHE A 55 5.82 19.12 -7.19
CA PHE A 55 6.42 17.85 -6.77
C PHE A 55 5.41 16.68 -6.73
N PHE A 56 4.19 16.92 -6.27
CA PHE A 56 3.09 15.94 -6.31
C PHE A 56 2.71 15.50 -7.73
N PRO A 57 2.61 16.40 -8.72
CA PRO A 57 2.45 16.00 -10.12
C PRO A 57 3.56 15.08 -10.62
N ARG A 58 4.83 15.30 -10.24
CA ARG A 58 5.97 14.49 -10.69
C ARG A 58 6.01 13.12 -10.02
N LEU A 59 5.78 13.05 -8.71
CA LEU A 59 5.65 11.78 -8.00
C LEU A 59 4.42 11.00 -8.45
N GLY A 60 3.30 11.69 -8.68
CA GLY A 60 2.11 11.12 -9.27
C GLY A 60 2.41 10.52 -10.63
N VAL A 61 3.09 11.25 -11.53
CA VAL A 61 3.46 10.74 -12.85
C VAL A 61 4.46 9.57 -12.76
N ILE A 62 5.44 9.61 -11.86
CA ILE A 62 6.41 8.52 -11.67
C ILE A 62 5.73 7.26 -11.11
N GLY A 63 4.88 7.41 -10.10
CA GLY A 63 4.11 6.30 -9.53
C GLY A 63 3.10 5.74 -10.53
N PHE A 64 2.41 6.61 -11.26
CA PHE A 64 1.45 6.22 -12.29
C PHE A 64 2.16 5.52 -13.46
N ALA A 65 3.31 6.03 -13.91
CA ALA A 65 4.14 5.37 -14.92
C ALA A 65 4.65 4.00 -14.44
N GLY A 66 4.97 3.85 -13.16
CA GLY A 66 5.34 2.57 -12.56
C GLY A 66 4.19 1.56 -12.56
N ILE A 67 2.99 1.97 -12.11
CA ILE A 67 1.79 1.11 -12.11
C ILE A 67 1.38 0.74 -13.54
N VAL A 68 1.35 1.72 -14.45
CA VAL A 68 1.06 1.50 -15.86
C VAL A 68 2.11 0.57 -16.47
N GLY A 69 3.39 0.79 -16.20
CA GLY A 69 4.49 -0.06 -16.65
C GLY A 69 4.38 -1.50 -16.15
N LEU A 70 3.95 -1.70 -14.89
CA LEU A 70 3.73 -3.02 -14.30
C LEU A 70 2.53 -3.74 -14.90
N LEU A 71 1.42 -3.03 -15.13
CA LEU A 71 0.24 -3.56 -15.83
C LEU A 71 0.57 -3.91 -17.29
N LEU A 72 1.42 -3.12 -17.94
CA LEU A 72 1.86 -3.35 -19.31
C LEU A 72 2.87 -4.51 -19.41
N ALA A 73 3.75 -4.66 -18.43
CA ALA A 73 4.72 -5.75 -18.32
C ALA A 73 4.03 -7.10 -18.06
N ARG A 74 2.92 -7.11 -17.30
CA ARG A 74 2.07 -8.29 -17.11
C ARG A 74 1.11 -8.55 -18.29
N GLY A 75 1.10 -7.66 -19.29
CA GLY A 75 0.01 -7.43 -20.22
C GLY A 75 0.06 -8.17 -21.56
N SER A 76 0.13 -9.51 -21.58
CA SER A 76 -0.09 -10.24 -22.84
C SER A 76 -1.54 -10.17 -23.34
N LYS A 77 -2.51 -9.77 -22.49
CA LYS A 77 -3.92 -9.60 -22.86
C LYS A 77 -4.47 -8.19 -22.66
N ILE A 78 -3.88 -7.40 -21.76
CA ILE A 78 -4.29 -6.01 -21.48
C ILE A 78 -4.00 -5.09 -22.68
N LYS A 79 -2.87 -5.29 -23.39
CA LYS A 79 -2.59 -4.59 -24.65
C LYS A 79 -3.66 -4.82 -25.72
N LYS A 80 -4.35 -5.97 -25.74
CA LYS A 80 -5.39 -6.25 -26.74
C LYS A 80 -6.76 -5.66 -26.37
N LEU A 81 -6.99 -5.40 -25.08
CA LEU A 81 -8.26 -4.88 -24.56
C LEU A 81 -8.24 -3.36 -24.36
N VAL A 82 -7.09 -2.77 -24.01
CA VAL A 82 -6.98 -1.34 -23.69
C VAL A 82 -6.60 -0.49 -24.91
N TYR A 83 -5.89 -1.08 -25.89
CA TYR A 83 -5.45 -0.35 -27.08
C TYR A 83 -6.64 0.08 -27.96
N PRO A 84 -7.64 -0.77 -28.28
CA PRO A 84 -8.78 -0.33 -29.11
C PRO A 84 -9.67 0.75 -28.45
N PRO A 85 -10.11 0.61 -27.17
CA PRO A 85 -10.91 1.64 -26.50
C PRO A 85 -10.10 2.87 -26.12
N GLY A 86 -8.84 2.70 -25.70
CA GLY A 86 -7.95 3.82 -25.36
C GLY A 86 -7.58 4.66 -26.59
N PHE A 87 -7.32 4.01 -27.73
CA PHE A 87 -7.00 4.70 -28.98
C PHE A 87 -8.24 5.28 -29.66
N MET A 88 -9.41 4.61 -29.61
CA MET A 88 -10.69 5.21 -30.01
C MET A 88 -11.08 6.39 -29.11
N GLY A 89 -10.89 6.28 -27.80
CA GLY A 89 -11.17 7.35 -26.85
C GLY A 89 -10.25 8.56 -27.05
N LEU A 90 -8.94 8.33 -27.27
CA LEU A 90 -7.98 9.38 -27.57
C LEU A 90 -8.21 10.01 -28.96
N ALA A 91 -8.49 9.20 -29.99
CA ALA A 91 -8.82 9.69 -31.32
C ALA A 91 -10.13 10.49 -31.32
N ALA A 92 -11.19 10.01 -30.64
CA ALA A 92 -12.44 10.73 -30.48
C ALA A 92 -12.28 12.00 -29.64
N SER A 93 -11.40 11.99 -28.63
CA SER A 93 -11.08 13.17 -27.83
C SER A 93 -10.31 14.23 -28.61
N LEU A 94 -9.41 13.82 -29.51
CA LEU A 94 -8.67 14.73 -30.39
C LEU A 94 -9.54 15.23 -31.55
N TYR A 95 -10.45 14.40 -32.06
CA TYR A 95 -11.31 14.71 -33.21
C TYR A 95 -12.58 15.51 -32.81
N TYR A 96 -13.07 15.36 -31.58
CA TYR A 96 -14.22 16.11 -31.02
C TYR A 96 -13.96 16.57 -29.58
N PRO A 97 -13.08 17.57 -29.36
CA PRO A 97 -12.75 18.08 -28.03
C PRO A 97 -13.98 18.57 -27.25
N GLN A 98 -15.04 19.02 -27.94
CA GLN A 98 -16.31 19.42 -27.34
C GLN A 98 -17.05 18.27 -26.63
N GLN A 99 -16.99 17.05 -27.16
CA GLN A 99 -17.69 15.90 -26.55
C GLN A 99 -16.94 15.35 -25.35
N ALA A 100 -15.60 15.42 -25.36
CA ALA A 100 -14.78 15.03 -24.21
C ALA A 100 -15.03 15.94 -23.00
N ILE A 101 -15.20 17.25 -23.20
CA ILE A 101 -15.48 18.20 -22.11
C ILE A 101 -16.85 17.92 -21.48
N VAL A 102 -17.89 17.73 -22.31
CA VAL A 102 -19.24 17.41 -21.81
C VAL A 102 -19.25 16.04 -21.13
N PHE A 103 -18.58 15.04 -21.70
CA PHE A 103 -18.47 13.72 -21.07
C PHE A 103 -17.70 13.77 -19.75
N VAL A 104 -16.62 14.57 -19.66
CA VAL A 104 -15.87 14.79 -18.42
C VAL A 104 -16.70 15.52 -17.38
N GLN A 105 -17.55 16.49 -17.77
CA GLN A 105 -18.45 17.16 -16.83
C GLN A 105 -19.52 16.20 -16.30
N VAL A 106 -20.23 15.52 -17.19
CA VAL A 106 -21.30 14.57 -16.82
C VAL A 106 -20.74 13.38 -16.06
N SER A 107 -19.58 12.84 -16.48
CA SER A 107 -18.90 11.77 -15.76
C SER A 107 -18.28 12.27 -14.45
N GLY A 108 -17.80 13.50 -14.40
CA GLY A 108 -17.20 14.12 -13.23
C GLY A 108 -18.20 14.27 -12.08
N GLU A 109 -19.43 14.72 -12.38
CA GLU A 109 -20.50 14.78 -11.38
C GLU A 109 -20.89 13.38 -10.87
N LYS A 110 -20.99 12.40 -11.77
CA LYS A 110 -21.30 11.01 -11.39
C LYS A 110 -20.18 10.35 -10.60
N LEU A 111 -18.92 10.63 -10.95
CA LEU A 111 -17.75 10.13 -10.24
C LEU A 111 -17.63 10.79 -8.86
N TYR A 112 -18.00 12.07 -8.73
CA TYR A 112 -18.04 12.77 -7.45
C TYR A 112 -19.10 12.15 -6.52
N ASP A 113 -20.31 11.89 -7.02
CA ASP A 113 -21.37 11.22 -6.26
C ASP A 113 -20.97 9.79 -5.85
N TRP A 114 -20.44 9.00 -6.79
CA TRP A 114 -19.93 7.65 -6.51
C TRP A 114 -18.73 7.64 -5.56
N GLY A 115 -17.83 8.60 -5.70
CA GLY A 115 -16.66 8.76 -4.84
C GLY A 115 -17.06 9.12 -3.42
N LEU A 116 -18.01 10.07 -3.26
CA LEU A 116 -18.56 10.43 -1.96
C LEU A 116 -19.28 9.24 -1.32
N ARG A 117 -20.08 8.50 -2.10
CA ARG A 117 -20.79 7.32 -1.62
C ARG A 117 -19.84 6.18 -1.22
N GLY A 118 -18.79 5.96 -2.00
CA GLY A 118 -17.74 5.00 -1.69
C GLY A 118 -16.95 5.39 -0.44
N TYR A 119 -16.62 6.67 -0.30
CA TYR A 119 -15.97 7.22 0.89
C TYR A 119 -16.84 7.01 2.14
N ILE A 120 -18.13 7.33 2.08
CA ILE A 120 -19.06 7.12 3.19
C ILE A 120 -19.14 5.64 3.56
N VAL A 121 -19.23 4.73 2.59
CA VAL A 121 -19.26 3.28 2.86
C VAL A 121 -17.97 2.81 3.53
N VAL A 122 -16.81 3.28 3.06
CA VAL A 122 -15.52 2.95 3.67
C VAL A 122 -15.40 3.53 5.07
N GLU A 123 -15.83 4.78 5.27
CA GLU A 123 -15.85 5.42 6.59
C GLU A 123 -16.77 4.68 7.57
N ASP A 124 -17.94 4.24 7.11
CA ASP A 124 -18.91 3.48 7.91
C ASP A 124 -18.36 2.09 8.28
N LEU A 125 -17.79 1.37 7.31
CA LEU A 125 -17.11 0.10 7.55
C LEU A 125 -15.92 0.25 8.51
N TRP A 126 -15.16 1.34 8.39
CA TRP A 126 -14.05 1.64 9.29
C TRP A 126 -14.55 1.93 10.70
N LYS A 127 -15.57 2.77 10.85
CA LYS A 127 -16.17 3.08 12.16
C LYS A 127 -16.76 1.82 12.79
N GLU A 128 -17.44 0.95 12.03
CA GLU A 128 -18.00 -0.27 12.58
C GLU A 128 -16.91 -1.26 13.04
N ASN A 129 -15.83 -1.43 12.26
CA ASN A 129 -14.74 -2.34 12.60
C ASN A 129 -13.89 -1.84 13.77
N PHE A 130 -13.67 -0.52 13.89
CA PHE A 130 -12.77 0.05 14.89
C PHE A 130 -13.49 0.62 16.14
N GLN A 131 -14.78 0.98 16.08
CA GLN A 131 -15.56 1.40 17.27
C GLN A 131 -16.28 0.25 17.99
N LYS A 132 -16.30 -0.99 17.45
CA LYS A 132 -16.73 -2.17 18.21
C LYS A 132 -15.57 -2.93 18.88
N PRO A 133 -14.87 -2.36 19.88
CA PRO A 133 -14.25 -3.18 20.92
C PRO A 133 -14.83 -2.83 22.30
N GLY A 134 -16.14 -3.03 22.52
CA GLY A 134 -16.70 -2.61 23.82
C GLY A 134 -18.17 -2.90 24.18
N ASN A 135 -18.90 -3.78 23.51
CA ASN A 135 -20.17 -4.26 24.09
C ASN A 135 -20.29 -5.78 23.97
N VAL A 136 -19.66 -6.45 24.93
CA VAL A 136 -20.04 -7.81 25.31
C VAL A 136 -20.75 -7.72 26.65
N LYS A 137 -22.06 -7.93 26.59
CA LYS A 137 -22.87 -8.73 27.53
C LYS A 137 -23.26 -8.08 28.88
N ASN A 138 -24.54 -7.73 28.95
CA ASN A 138 -25.40 -8.02 30.10
C ASN A 138 -26.90 -7.98 29.71
N SER A 139 -27.32 -8.95 28.91
CA SER A 139 -28.69 -9.45 28.95
C SER A 139 -28.71 -10.72 29.79
N SER A 140 -29.05 -10.62 31.08
CA SER A 140 -29.65 -11.72 31.85
C SER A 140 -30.10 -11.24 33.22
N GLY A 141 -31.39 -11.41 33.51
CA GLY A 141 -31.94 -11.43 34.86
C GLY A 141 -32.67 -10.15 35.25
N ASN A 142 -34.01 -10.19 35.17
CA ASN A 142 -34.92 -9.79 36.25
C ASN A 142 -36.35 -10.15 35.82
N LYS A 143 -36.79 -11.33 36.28
CA LYS A 143 -38.19 -11.70 36.45
C LYS A 143 -38.38 -12.04 37.93
#